data_AF-A0A7Y2NY17-F1
#
_entry.id   AF-A0A7Y2NY17-F1
#
_cell.length_a   1.000
_cell.length_b   1.000
_cell.length_c   1.000
_cell.angle_alpha   90.00
_cell.angle_beta   90.00
_cell.angle_gamma   90.00
#
_symmetry.space_group_name_H-M   'P 1'
#
loop_
_entity.id
_entity.type
_entity.pdbx_description
1 polymer ?
#
loop_
_entity_poly.entity_id
_entity_poly.type
_entity_poly.pdbx_seq_one_letter_code
_entity_poly.pdbx_strand_id
1 'polypeptide(L)'
;MCRDRLFGRSPLHFVTKRPYGWFRPEELDQLIERTLREGIGVINIVRDPRDVLTSTHAGDTTRRFYVEPERWRASIAAADELFTRLDAYPHKLTLRYEDVVTDPAATEQALSATFSLKLRPNIDSIGRLKDNLERLEASTRMAKFMQNIRNFDPATIGRWRTDPEKMAYLDGLFTKSDIREELRQFMERYDYP
;
A
#
# COMPACT_ATOMS: atom_id res chain seq x y z
N MET A 1 -38.46 -30.56 1.11
CA MET A 1 -38.49 -29.11 1.43
C MET A 1 -37.22 -28.79 2.20
N CYS A 2 -36.31 -28.05 1.55
CA CYS A 2 -34.97 -27.72 2.03
C CYS A 2 -35.03 -26.73 3.21
N ARG A 3 -34.23 -26.94 4.25
CA ARG A 3 -33.87 -25.90 5.22
C ARG A 3 -32.35 -25.87 5.33
N ASP A 4 -31.76 -25.21 4.35
CA ASP A 4 -30.42 -24.62 4.43
C ASP A 4 -30.43 -23.50 5.47
N ARG A 5 -29.66 -23.70 6.54
CA ARG A 5 -29.06 -22.72 7.47
C ARG A 5 -28.35 -23.60 8.49
N LEU A 6 -27.03 -23.64 8.56
CA LEU A 6 -26.18 -22.69 9.27
C LEU A 6 -24.74 -23.00 8.81
N PHE A 7 -23.86 -22.00 8.76
CA PHE A 7 -22.50 -22.02 8.18
C PHE A 7 -22.41 -21.73 6.67
N GLY A 8 -22.89 -20.55 6.26
CA GLY A 8 -22.36 -19.91 5.07
C GLY A 8 -20.88 -19.61 5.30
N ARG A 9 -19.98 -20.41 4.71
CA ARG A 9 -18.55 -20.07 4.68
C ARG A 9 -18.41 -18.73 3.96
N SER A 10 -17.81 -17.74 4.62
CA SER A 10 -17.43 -16.49 3.96
C SER A 10 -16.59 -16.82 2.72
N PRO A 11 -16.78 -16.12 1.59
CA PRO A 11 -15.94 -16.32 0.42
C PRO A 11 -14.46 -16.17 0.81
N LEU A 12 -13.64 -17.12 0.35
CA LEU A 12 -12.20 -17.06 0.56
C LEU A 12 -11.63 -16.00 -0.39
N HIS A 13 -11.15 -14.90 0.17
CA HIS A 13 -10.40 -13.89 -0.58
C HIS A 13 -8.92 -14.26 -0.57
N PHE A 14 -8.32 -14.34 -1.76
CA PHE A 14 -6.88 -14.47 -1.91
C PHE A 14 -6.27 -13.09 -2.11
N VAL A 15 -5.23 -12.77 -1.33
CA VAL A 15 -4.54 -11.49 -1.39
C VAL A 15 -3.08 -11.76 -1.70
N THR A 16 -2.52 -11.00 -2.65
CA THR A 16 -1.09 -10.99 -2.94
C THR A 16 -0.57 -9.56 -2.96
N LYS A 17 0.71 -9.39 -2.59
CA LYS A 17 1.43 -8.13 -2.65
C LYS A 17 2.61 -8.31 -3.59
N ARG A 18 2.75 -7.45 -4.60
CA ARG A 18 3.90 -7.44 -5.51
C ARG A 18 4.82 -6.25 -5.20
N PRO A 19 5.87 -6.43 -4.37
CA PRO A 19 6.73 -5.31 -3.95
C PRO A 19 7.79 -4.92 -5.00
N TYR A 20 8.07 -5.77 -5.99
CA TYR A 20 9.16 -5.58 -6.95
C TYR A 20 8.74 -5.98 -8.36
N GLY A 21 9.27 -5.31 -9.37
CA GLY A 21 9.24 -5.73 -10.77
C GLY A 21 7.89 -5.69 -11.48
N TRP A 22 6.80 -5.35 -10.79
CA TRP A 22 5.47 -5.26 -11.38
C TRP A 22 5.32 -4.12 -12.39
N PHE A 23 6.22 -3.15 -12.37
CA PHE A 23 6.28 -2.00 -13.28
C PHE A 23 6.96 -2.32 -14.63
N ARG A 24 7.32 -3.57 -14.88
CA ARG A 24 7.79 -3.99 -16.22
C ARG A 24 6.59 -4.03 -17.17
N PRO A 25 6.69 -3.53 -18.41
CA PRO A 25 5.56 -3.46 -19.33
C PRO A 25 4.82 -4.79 -19.50
N GLU A 26 5.54 -5.90 -19.63
CA GLU A 26 4.93 -7.22 -19.86
C GLU A 26 4.18 -7.74 -18.62
N GLU A 27 4.70 -7.44 -17.41
CA GLU A 27 4.04 -7.79 -16.16
C GLU A 27 2.80 -6.92 -15.92
N LEU A 28 2.86 -5.65 -16.33
CA LEU A 28 1.76 -4.71 -16.25
C LEU A 28 0.62 -5.11 -17.18
N ASP A 29 0.92 -5.44 -18.44
CA ASP A 29 -0.05 -5.94 -19.42
C ASP A 29 -0.75 -7.20 -18.90
N GLN A 30 0.03 -8.18 -18.43
CA GLN A 30 -0.52 -9.40 -17.86
C GLN A 30 -1.40 -9.12 -16.64
N LEU A 31 -1.02 -8.18 -15.77
CA LEU A 31 -1.83 -7.81 -14.62
C LEU A 31 -3.16 -7.18 -15.06
N ILE A 32 -3.16 -6.30 -16.05
CA ILE A 32 -4.37 -5.65 -16.58
C ILE A 32 -5.32 -6.69 -17.19
N GLU A 33 -4.81 -7.53 -18.08
CA GLU A 33 -5.61 -8.57 -18.74
C GLU A 33 -6.23 -9.53 -17.72
N ARG A 34 -5.43 -9.99 -16.76
CA ARG A 34 -5.91 -10.86 -15.68
C ARG A 34 -6.93 -10.17 -14.81
N THR A 35 -6.73 -8.90 -14.48
CA THR A 35 -7.65 -8.11 -13.68
C THR A 35 -9.04 -8.06 -14.31
N LEU A 36 -9.09 -7.74 -15.61
CA LEU A 36 -10.33 -7.65 -16.36
C LEU A 36 -11.01 -9.02 -16.53
N ARG A 37 -10.22 -10.06 -16.81
CA ARG A 37 -10.74 -11.42 -17.04
C ARG A 37 -11.23 -12.11 -15.77
N GLU A 38 -10.48 -11.99 -14.68
CA GLU A 38 -10.71 -12.73 -13.44
C GLU A 38 -11.44 -11.90 -12.37
N GLY A 39 -11.71 -10.62 -12.62
CA GLY A 39 -12.38 -9.76 -11.66
C GLY A 39 -11.51 -9.45 -10.43
N ILE A 40 -10.20 -9.25 -10.63
CA ILE A 40 -9.25 -9.03 -9.53
C ILE A 40 -9.41 -7.62 -8.96
N GLY A 41 -9.60 -7.49 -7.65
CA GLY A 41 -9.54 -6.20 -6.98
C GLY A 41 -8.12 -5.62 -6.96
N VAL A 42 -7.96 -4.36 -7.38
CA VAL A 42 -6.65 -3.68 -7.41
C VAL A 42 -6.61 -2.56 -6.36
N ILE A 43 -5.63 -2.62 -5.44
CA ILE A 43 -5.38 -1.56 -4.47
C ILE A 43 -4.01 -0.96 -4.75
N ASN A 44 -3.98 0.33 -5.08
CA ASN A 44 -2.76 1.11 -5.14
C ASN A 44 -2.58 1.88 -3.82
N ILE A 45 -1.46 1.67 -3.14
CA ILE A 45 -1.13 2.44 -1.93
C ILE A 45 -0.05 3.45 -2.29
N VAL A 46 -0.40 4.72 -2.24
CA VAL A 46 0.54 5.83 -2.39
C VAL A 46 1.00 6.30 -1.01
N ARG A 47 2.17 6.90 -0.95
CA ARG A 47 2.74 7.45 0.28
C ARG A 47 3.55 8.69 -0.06
N ASP A 48 3.72 9.61 0.89
CA ASP A 48 4.59 10.78 0.73
C ASP A 48 5.95 10.33 0.16
N PRO A 49 6.35 10.82 -1.04
CA PRO A 49 7.54 10.32 -1.70
C PRO A 49 8.82 10.60 -0.91
N ARG A 50 8.80 11.63 -0.04
CA ARG A 50 9.93 11.94 0.84
C ARG A 50 10.15 10.84 1.88
N ASP A 51 9.07 10.30 2.42
CA ASP A 51 9.09 9.17 3.34
C ASP A 51 9.50 7.86 2.63
N VAL A 52 9.09 7.68 1.36
CA VAL A 52 9.44 6.49 0.56
C VAL A 52 10.93 6.49 0.20
N LEU A 53 11.42 7.59 -0.36
CA LEU A 53 12.80 7.74 -0.84
C LEU A 53 13.83 7.78 0.29
N THR A 54 13.40 8.04 1.52
CA THR A 54 14.24 8.00 2.72
C THR A 54 13.93 6.83 3.65
N SER A 55 13.16 5.85 3.16
CA SER A 55 12.85 4.63 3.91
C SER A 55 14.08 3.74 3.98
N THR A 56 14.36 3.23 5.18
CA THR A 56 15.38 2.19 5.42
C THR A 56 14.71 0.84 5.61
N HIS A 57 15.40 -0.24 5.27
CA HIS A 57 14.93 -1.60 5.52
C HIS A 57 15.91 -2.28 6.47
N ALA A 58 15.44 -2.77 7.62
CA ALA A 58 16.30 -3.29 8.69
C ALA A 58 17.21 -4.46 8.25
N GLY A 59 16.83 -5.18 7.19
CA GLY A 59 17.64 -6.26 6.61
C GLY A 59 18.50 -5.86 5.41
N ASP A 60 18.45 -4.62 4.94
CA ASP A 60 19.29 -4.13 3.85
C ASP A 60 20.21 -3.01 4.36
N THR A 61 21.43 -3.40 4.72
CA THR A 61 22.50 -2.49 5.14
C THR A 61 23.40 -2.07 3.98
N THR A 62 23.15 -2.58 2.77
CA THR A 62 24.03 -2.34 1.60
C THR A 62 23.72 -1.02 0.92
N ARG A 63 22.52 -0.49 1.13
CA ARG A 63 22.04 0.76 0.55
C ARG A 63 21.70 1.74 1.65
N ARG A 64 21.98 3.01 1.40
CA ARG A 64 21.63 4.12 2.32
C ARG A 64 20.12 4.23 2.51
N PHE A 65 19.37 4.16 1.41
CA PHE A 65 17.90 4.09 1.39
C PHE A 65 17.44 2.92 0.53
N TYR A 66 16.32 2.33 0.92
CA TYR A 66 15.82 1.08 0.33
C TYR A 66 15.26 1.27 -1.10
N VAL A 67 14.72 2.44 -1.39
CA VAL A 67 14.10 2.76 -2.68
C VAL A 67 14.97 3.75 -3.43
N GLU A 68 15.41 3.35 -4.63
CA GLU A 68 16.09 4.25 -5.57
C GLU A 68 15.08 5.17 -6.27
N PRO A 69 15.45 6.42 -6.58
CA PRO A 69 14.57 7.37 -7.28
C PRO A 69 13.98 6.83 -8.59
N GLU A 70 14.79 6.16 -9.40
CA GLU A 70 14.39 5.58 -10.69
C GLU A 70 13.35 4.47 -10.50
N ARG A 71 13.51 3.66 -9.44
CA ARG A 71 12.52 2.64 -9.07
C ARG A 71 11.22 3.27 -8.61
N TRP A 72 11.26 4.36 -7.84
CA TRP A 72 10.07 5.11 -7.44
C TRP A 72 9.33 5.63 -8.68
N ARG A 73 10.03 6.30 -9.62
CA ARG A 73 9.47 6.79 -10.89
C ARG A 73 8.77 5.70 -11.69
N ALA A 74 9.47 4.58 -11.93
CA ALA A 74 8.93 3.46 -12.68
C ALA A 74 7.66 2.91 -12.02
N SER A 75 7.62 2.86 -10.68
CA SER A 75 6.44 2.39 -9.96
C SER A 75 5.25 3.34 -10.05
N ILE A 76 5.46 4.66 -10.03
CA ILE A 76 4.38 5.63 -10.20
C ILE A 76 3.86 5.63 -11.64
N ALA A 77 4.75 5.63 -12.63
CA ALA A 77 4.37 5.58 -14.04
C ALA A 77 3.53 4.32 -14.36
N ALA A 78 3.94 3.16 -13.85
CA ALA A 78 3.18 1.93 -14.03
C ALA A 78 1.84 1.94 -13.28
N ALA A 79 1.74 2.59 -12.12
CA ALA A 79 0.48 2.73 -11.40
C ALA A 79 -0.49 3.62 -12.19
N ASP A 80 0.00 4.73 -12.72
CA ASP A 80 -0.78 5.66 -13.54
C ASP A 80 -1.28 4.96 -14.81
N GLU A 81 -0.42 4.21 -15.49
CA GLU A 81 -0.81 3.44 -16.67
C GLU A 81 -1.86 2.37 -16.31
N LEU A 82 -1.65 1.60 -15.25
CA LEU A 82 -2.60 0.60 -14.75
C LEU A 82 -3.98 1.23 -14.52
N PHE A 83 -4.02 2.34 -13.78
CA PHE A 83 -5.28 2.99 -13.39
C PHE A 83 -5.97 3.69 -14.54
N THR A 84 -5.21 4.20 -15.51
CA THR A 84 -5.72 4.77 -16.76
C THR A 84 -6.35 3.68 -17.62
N ARG A 85 -5.68 2.53 -17.79
CA ARG A 85 -6.19 1.41 -18.60
C ARG A 85 -7.36 0.69 -17.93
N LEU A 86 -7.47 0.79 -16.61
CA LEU A 86 -8.59 0.30 -15.82
C LEU A 86 -9.59 1.42 -15.47
N ASP A 87 -9.70 2.50 -16.25
CA ASP A 87 -10.50 3.68 -15.86
C ASP A 87 -11.94 3.33 -15.43
N ALA A 88 -12.64 2.57 -16.27
CA ALA A 88 -14.02 2.14 -16.02
C ALA A 88 -14.15 0.90 -15.10
N TYR A 89 -13.05 0.35 -14.60
CA TYR A 89 -13.09 -0.86 -13.77
C TYR A 89 -13.51 -0.53 -12.33
N PRO A 90 -14.59 -1.14 -11.79
CA PRO A 90 -15.17 -0.70 -10.52
C PRO A 90 -14.39 -1.18 -9.28
N HIS A 91 -13.60 -2.24 -9.39
CA HIS A 91 -12.86 -2.83 -8.27
C HIS A 91 -11.40 -2.36 -8.25
N LYS A 92 -11.20 -1.05 -8.31
CA LYS A 92 -9.90 -0.41 -8.10
C LYS A 92 -10.00 0.69 -7.04
N LEU A 93 -8.97 0.83 -6.22
CA LEU A 93 -8.91 1.85 -5.18
C LEU A 93 -7.48 2.36 -5.02
N THR A 94 -7.32 3.69 -4.94
CA THR A 94 -6.07 4.30 -4.50
C THR A 94 -6.24 4.76 -3.06
N LEU A 95 -5.30 4.38 -2.19
CA LEU A 95 -5.26 4.75 -0.77
C LEU A 95 -3.97 5.50 -0.48
N ARG A 96 -4.05 6.58 0.29
CA ARG A 96 -2.86 7.20 0.89
C ARG A 96 -2.48 6.44 2.14
N TYR A 97 -1.21 6.08 2.28
CA TYR A 97 -0.68 5.42 3.47
C TYR A 97 -0.96 6.23 4.74
N GLU A 98 -0.86 7.55 4.63
CA GLU A 98 -1.11 8.50 5.70
C GLU A 98 -2.56 8.37 6.19
N ASP A 99 -3.54 8.37 5.29
CA ASP A 99 -4.96 8.20 5.62
C ASP A 99 -5.24 6.81 6.22
N VAL A 100 -4.60 5.77 5.68
CA VAL A 100 -4.71 4.40 6.23
C VAL A 100 -4.28 4.36 7.70
N VAL A 101 -3.24 5.13 8.05
CA VAL A 101 -2.67 5.16 9.39
C VAL A 101 -3.43 6.11 10.33
N THR A 102 -3.88 7.27 9.84
CA THR A 102 -4.52 8.30 10.66
C THR A 102 -6.03 8.13 10.78
N ASP A 103 -6.69 7.57 9.77
CA ASP A 103 -8.12 7.27 9.76
C ASP A 103 -8.39 5.86 9.20
N PRO A 104 -8.06 4.81 9.99
CA PRO A 104 -8.30 3.44 9.58
C PRO A 104 -9.79 3.14 9.37
N ALA A 105 -10.70 3.86 10.03
CA ALA A 105 -12.14 3.64 9.90
C ALA A 105 -12.66 4.11 8.54
N ALA A 106 -12.26 5.31 8.08
CA ALA A 106 -12.59 5.76 6.72
C ALA A 106 -12.00 4.83 5.65
N THR A 107 -10.77 4.35 5.87
CA THR A 107 -10.12 3.38 4.99
C THR A 107 -10.89 2.06 4.92
N GLU A 108 -11.38 1.54 6.04
CA GLU A 108 -12.23 0.35 6.09
C GLU A 108 -13.51 0.52 5.30
N GLN A 109 -14.16 1.68 5.43
CA GLN A 109 -15.38 2.00 4.68
C GLN A 109 -15.12 2.02 3.18
N ALA A 110 -14.01 2.64 2.74
CA ALA A 110 -13.62 2.66 1.33
C ALA A 110 -13.35 1.23 0.81
N LEU A 111 -12.58 0.42 1.54
CA LEU A 111 -12.33 -0.98 1.19
C LEU A 111 -13.62 -1.81 1.12
N SER A 112 -14.53 -1.59 2.07
CA SER A 112 -15.83 -2.27 2.11
C SER A 112 -16.69 -1.90 0.90
N ALA A 113 -16.77 -0.60 0.58
CA ALA A 113 -17.56 -0.11 -0.54
C ALA A 113 -17.02 -0.60 -1.89
N THR A 114 -15.70 -0.54 -2.12
CA THR A 114 -15.10 -0.91 -3.41
C THR A 114 -15.07 -2.41 -3.65
N PHE A 115 -14.77 -3.20 -2.62
CA PHE A 115 -14.49 -4.63 -2.77
C PHE A 115 -15.54 -5.54 -2.12
N SER A 116 -16.64 -4.96 -1.60
CA SER A 116 -17.67 -5.69 -0.83
C SER A 116 -17.10 -6.47 0.36
N LEU A 117 -16.01 -5.96 0.95
CA LEU A 117 -15.33 -6.59 2.08
C LEU A 117 -16.04 -6.24 3.39
N LYS A 118 -15.92 -7.13 4.37
CA LYS A 118 -16.38 -6.89 5.74
C LYS A 118 -15.30 -7.35 6.70
N LEU A 119 -15.15 -6.63 7.81
CA LEU A 119 -14.35 -7.13 8.91
C LEU A 119 -14.92 -8.46 9.39
N ARG A 120 -14.02 -9.37 9.75
CA ARG A 120 -14.42 -10.63 10.39
C ARG A 120 -14.97 -10.32 11.78
N PRO A 121 -15.89 -11.15 12.30
CA PRO A 121 -16.26 -11.09 13.71
C PRO A 121 -15.00 -11.10 14.60
N ASN A 122 -15.01 -10.32 15.69
CA ASN A 122 -13.90 -10.16 16.65
C ASN A 122 -12.68 -9.38 16.14
N ILE A 123 -12.81 -8.70 15.00
CA ILE A 123 -11.86 -7.71 14.51
C ILE A 123 -12.46 -6.33 14.74
N ASP A 124 -11.73 -5.50 15.49
CA ASP A 124 -12.22 -4.16 15.88
C ASP A 124 -12.02 -3.16 14.74
N SER A 125 -10.79 -3.10 14.21
CA SER A 125 -10.36 -2.19 13.15
C SER A 125 -9.05 -2.68 12.54
N ILE A 126 -8.79 -2.40 11.26
CA ILE A 126 -7.52 -2.64 10.58
C ILE A 126 -6.34 -1.94 11.26
N GLY A 127 -6.59 -0.80 11.93
CA GLY A 127 -5.56 -0.06 12.67
C GLY A 127 -5.01 -0.83 13.87
N ARG A 128 -5.78 -1.80 14.39
CA ARG A 128 -5.42 -2.66 15.53
C ARG A 128 -4.81 -3.99 15.09
N LEU A 129 -4.00 -3.97 14.03
CA LEU A 129 -3.47 -5.18 13.40
C LEU A 129 -2.79 -6.15 14.38
N LYS A 130 -1.96 -5.66 15.31
CA LYS A 130 -1.27 -6.50 16.29
C LYS A 130 -2.29 -7.19 17.20
N ASP A 131 -3.18 -6.41 17.79
CA ASP A 131 -4.18 -6.91 18.74
C ASP A 131 -5.13 -7.92 18.06
N ASN A 132 -5.52 -7.65 16.81
CA ASN A 132 -6.34 -8.54 16.01
C ASN A 132 -5.64 -9.89 15.74
N LEU A 133 -4.36 -9.87 15.39
CA LEU A 133 -3.59 -11.09 15.12
C LEU A 133 -3.36 -11.92 16.38
N GLU A 134 -3.12 -11.26 17.52
CA GLU A 134 -3.04 -11.91 18.84
C GLU A 134 -4.38 -12.58 19.20
N ARG A 135 -5.51 -11.92 18.95
CA ARG A 135 -6.85 -12.49 19.20
C ARG A 135 -7.21 -13.66 18.30
N LEU A 136 -6.80 -13.64 17.03
CA LEU A 136 -7.14 -14.69 16.08
C LEU A 136 -6.31 -15.97 16.26
N GLU A 137 -5.36 -16.00 17.21
CA GLU A 137 -4.36 -17.05 17.35
C GLU A 137 -3.70 -17.40 16.00
N ALA A 138 -3.65 -16.42 15.08
CA ALA A 138 -3.39 -16.63 13.66
C ALA A 138 -1.91 -16.97 13.47
N SER A 139 -1.62 -18.26 13.62
CA SER A 139 -0.36 -18.98 13.44
C SER A 139 0.89 -18.16 13.76
N THR A 140 1.49 -18.52 14.89
CA THR A 140 2.85 -18.22 15.33
C THR A 140 3.93 -18.30 14.24
N ARG A 141 3.67 -18.89 13.07
CA ARG A 141 4.61 -18.97 11.94
C ARG A 141 4.74 -17.67 11.16
N MET A 142 3.65 -16.97 10.83
CA MET A 142 3.71 -15.72 10.05
C MET A 142 4.12 -14.53 10.93
N ALA A 143 3.65 -14.51 12.18
CA ALA A 143 4.09 -13.55 13.19
C ALA A 143 5.60 -13.62 13.46
N LYS A 144 6.20 -14.82 13.46
CA LYS A 144 7.66 -15.02 13.58
C LYS A 144 8.48 -14.42 12.43
N PHE A 145 7.94 -14.35 11.22
CA PHE A 145 8.61 -13.71 10.07
C PHE A 145 8.40 -12.21 10.03
N MET A 146 7.35 -11.70 10.68
CA MET A 146 7.02 -10.28 10.64
C MET A 146 7.68 -9.45 11.76
N GLN A 147 8.32 -10.08 12.76
CA GLN A 147 9.19 -9.60 13.89
C GLN A 147 8.95 -8.22 14.56
N ASN A 148 8.01 -7.41 14.10
CA ASN A 148 7.72 -6.03 14.50
C ASN A 148 6.30 -5.64 14.08
N ILE A 149 5.35 -6.60 14.09
CA ILE A 149 3.94 -6.27 13.87
C ILE A 149 3.51 -5.32 14.98
N ARG A 150 2.96 -4.18 14.58
CA ARG A 150 2.45 -3.15 15.46
C ARG A 150 1.10 -2.65 14.95
N ASN A 151 0.35 -2.06 15.87
CA ASN A 151 -0.79 -1.23 15.48
C ASN A 151 -0.29 -0.03 14.68
N PHE A 152 -1.19 0.58 13.91
CA PHE A 152 -0.86 1.77 13.14
C PHE A 152 -0.43 2.90 14.06
N ASP A 153 0.60 3.63 13.63
CA ASP A 153 1.27 4.64 14.44
C ASP A 153 1.53 5.89 13.57
N PRO A 154 0.69 6.93 13.69
CA PRO A 154 0.84 8.18 12.96
C PRO A 154 2.19 8.87 13.15
N ALA A 155 2.89 8.64 14.27
CA ALA A 155 4.23 9.22 14.52
C ALA A 155 5.28 8.73 13.52
N THR A 156 4.95 7.74 12.69
CA THR A 156 5.86 7.18 11.70
C THR A 156 5.82 7.88 10.35
N ILE A 157 4.82 8.75 10.15
CA ILE A 157 4.66 9.61 8.99
C ILE A 157 5.61 10.80 9.11
N GLY A 158 6.32 11.10 8.03
CA GLY A 158 7.14 12.31 7.98
C GLY A 158 8.41 12.26 8.82
N ARG A 159 8.91 11.05 9.14
CA ARG A 159 10.14 10.86 9.93
C ARG A 159 11.37 11.46 9.26
N TRP A 160 11.31 11.76 7.97
CA TRP A 160 12.35 12.50 7.26
C TRP A 160 12.57 13.91 7.84
N ARG A 161 11.56 14.54 8.46
CA ARG A 161 11.64 15.91 8.99
C ARG A 161 12.60 16.07 10.18
N THR A 162 12.81 14.99 10.93
CA THR A 162 13.60 15.02 12.17
C THR A 162 15.02 14.50 11.96
N ASP A 163 15.38 14.11 10.74
CA ASP A 163 16.64 13.46 10.41
C ASP A 163 17.42 14.35 9.42
N PRO A 164 18.48 15.03 9.89
CA PRO A 164 19.29 15.92 9.04
C PRO A 164 19.86 15.23 7.81
N GLU A 165 20.18 13.94 7.92
CA GLU A 165 20.74 13.17 6.82
C GLU A 165 19.70 12.97 5.70
N LYS A 166 18.45 12.69 6.08
CA LYS A 166 17.31 12.54 5.16
C LYS A 166 16.96 13.85 4.50
N MET A 167 16.93 14.95 5.27
CA MET A 167 16.67 16.28 4.73
C MET A 167 17.72 16.66 3.68
N ALA A 168 19.02 16.52 3.98
CA ALA A 168 20.08 16.83 3.03
C ALA A 168 20.03 15.96 1.76
N TYR A 169 19.66 14.68 1.89
CA TYR A 169 19.44 13.82 0.73
C TYR A 169 18.27 14.28 -0.14
N LEU A 170 17.13 14.61 0.49
CA LEU A 170 15.95 15.11 -0.22
C LEU A 170 16.26 16.44 -0.91
N ASP A 171 16.93 17.38 -0.25
CA ASP A 171 17.36 18.64 -0.88
C ASP A 171 18.22 18.39 -2.13
N GLY A 172 19.13 17.42 -2.06
CA GLY A 172 19.94 16.99 -3.19
C GLY A 172 19.14 16.33 -4.33
N LEU A 173 17.98 15.73 -4.03
CA LEU A 173 17.06 15.21 -5.05
C LEU A 173 16.20 16.32 -5.66
N PHE A 174 15.62 17.18 -4.84
CA PHE A 174 14.74 18.27 -5.28
C PHE A 174 15.47 19.37 -6.06
N THR A 175 16.81 19.42 -5.99
CA THR A 175 17.62 20.31 -6.83
C THR A 175 17.84 19.77 -8.24
N LYS A 176 17.65 18.47 -8.48
CA LYS A 176 17.79 17.86 -9.81
C LYS A 176 16.51 18.05 -10.61
N SER A 177 16.63 18.70 -11.77
CA SER A 177 15.47 19.10 -12.59
C SER A 177 14.61 17.94 -13.06
N ASP A 178 15.23 16.78 -13.30
CA ASP A 178 14.55 15.62 -13.87
C ASP A 178 13.53 15.04 -12.90
N ILE A 179 13.83 14.93 -11.59
CA ILE A 179 12.92 14.28 -10.62
C ILE A 179 12.06 15.27 -9.86
N ARG A 180 12.54 16.50 -9.72
CA ARG A 180 11.85 17.56 -8.99
C ARG A 180 10.42 17.75 -9.47
N GLU A 181 10.22 17.83 -10.79
CA GLU A 181 8.91 18.11 -11.36
C GLU A 181 7.94 16.94 -11.16
N GLU A 182 8.41 15.71 -11.33
CA GLU A 182 7.60 14.51 -11.08
C GLU A 182 7.20 14.38 -9.61
N LEU A 183 8.12 14.66 -8.68
CA LEU A 183 7.83 14.72 -7.25
C LEU A 183 6.79 15.78 -6.95
N ARG A 184 6.93 16.98 -7.53
CA ARG A 184 5.98 18.09 -7.34
C ARG A 184 4.59 17.71 -7.83
N GLN A 185 4.47 17.17 -9.04
CA GLN A 185 3.20 16.73 -9.62
C GLN A 185 2.56 15.61 -8.82
N PHE A 186 3.35 14.63 -8.37
CA PHE A 186 2.85 13.55 -7.53
C PHE A 186 2.35 14.08 -6.18
N MET A 187 3.11 14.98 -5.56
CA MET A 187 2.74 15.60 -4.29
C MET A 187 1.45 16.41 -4.42
N GLU A 188 1.33 17.20 -5.48
CA GLU A 188 0.13 17.98 -5.79
C GLU A 188 -1.09 17.07 -6.03
N ARG A 189 -0.93 16.00 -6.83
CA ARG A 189 -2.01 15.05 -7.16
C ARG A 189 -2.62 14.37 -5.93
N TYR A 190 -1.80 14.12 -4.90
CA TYR A 190 -2.19 13.36 -3.71
C TYR A 190 -2.17 14.22 -2.44
N ASP A 191 -2.23 15.55 -2.57
CA ASP A 191 -2.31 16.49 -1.46
C ASP A 191 -1.24 16.29 -0.38
N TYR A 192 0.01 16.03 -0.82
CA TYR A 192 1.16 16.02 0.08
C TYR A 192 1.70 17.45 0.23
N PRO A 193 1.88 17.95 1.47
CA PRO A 193 2.29 19.34 1.74
C PRO A 193 3.75 19.61 1.40
#